data_AF-A0AAV9E1J8-F1
#
_entry.id   AF-A0AAV9E1J8-F1
#
_cell.length_a   1.000
_cell.length_b   1.000
_cell.length_c   1.000
_cell.angle_alpha   90.00
_cell.angle_beta   90.00
_cell.angle_gamma   90.00
#
_symmetry.space_group_name_H-M   'P 1'
#
loop_
_entity.id
_entity.type
_entity.pdbx_description
1 polymer ?
#
loop_
_entity_poly.entity_id
_entity_poly.type
_entity_poly.pdbx_seq_one_letter_code
_entity_poly.pdbx_strand_id
1 'polypeptide(L)'
;MFAAATAAEKRWFTAVTLAAVIAGALLISSFIRSGDRSVLCSLSSATTTTTTASSDDDDDNLLSTILHYATTPVTPQQSLAEIRITYDVLRRSASPSGVNFLVFGLGHDSPMWSAFNQRGTTLFLEEDPKWFQIVLKKSPNLNAHSIEYPTRLVQARDLLSSYRSEPYCLPPKAFLRGNRRCRLALADLPREVYEREWDLIMIDAPKGYYKEAPGRMGAIFSAAVMARGRRSDGPTHVFVHDVNRRVERAFALEFLCKKNLVKGIGRLWHFVIHPVREGDANRTAVDGGNGGFC
;
A
#
# COMPACT_ATOMS: atom_id res chain seq x y z
N MET A 1 -61.93 52.54 -26.80
CA MET A 1 -62.42 53.27 -25.62
C MET A 1 -61.96 52.49 -24.39
N PHE A 2 -60.78 52.81 -23.86
CA PHE A 2 -60.25 52.14 -22.67
C PHE A 2 -60.91 52.75 -21.43
N ALA A 3 -61.75 51.99 -20.75
CA ALA A 3 -62.35 52.41 -19.50
C ALA A 3 -61.24 52.58 -18.44
N ALA A 4 -61.13 53.78 -17.88
CA ALA A 4 -60.21 54.04 -16.78
C ALA A 4 -60.72 53.35 -15.52
N ALA A 5 -59.94 52.41 -14.98
CA ALA A 5 -60.25 51.72 -13.73
C ALA A 5 -60.44 52.74 -12.60
N THR A 6 -61.52 52.56 -11.84
CA THR A 6 -61.94 53.47 -10.78
C THR A 6 -60.94 53.45 -9.62
N ALA A 7 -60.90 54.52 -8.81
CA ALA A 7 -59.99 54.61 -7.67
C ALA A 7 -60.17 53.46 -6.64
N ALA A 8 -61.37 52.88 -6.57
CA ALA A 8 -61.67 51.72 -5.74
C ALA A 8 -61.03 50.43 -6.31
N GLU A 9 -61.08 50.21 -7.61
CA GLU A 9 -60.41 49.07 -8.26
C GLU A 9 -58.90 49.13 -8.09
N LYS A 10 -58.29 50.31 -8.25
CA LYS A 10 -56.84 50.47 -8.01
C LYS A 10 -56.43 50.14 -6.59
N ARG A 11 -57.22 50.54 -5.58
CA ARG A 11 -56.98 50.21 -4.16
C ARG A 11 -57.15 48.72 -3.88
N TRP A 12 -58.14 48.08 -4.48
CA TRP A 12 -58.35 46.63 -4.41
C TRP A 12 -57.18 45.87 -5.03
N PHE A 13 -56.74 46.24 -6.24
CA PHE A 13 -55.58 45.63 -6.88
C PHE A 13 -54.31 45.79 -6.04
N THR A 14 -54.06 46.97 -5.47
CA THR A 14 -52.88 47.17 -4.60
C THR A 14 -52.93 46.32 -3.33
N ALA A 15 -54.11 46.15 -2.73
CA ALA A 15 -54.28 45.33 -1.54
C ALA A 15 -54.07 43.83 -1.84
N VAL A 16 -54.61 43.36 -2.97
CA VAL A 16 -54.42 41.96 -3.42
C VAL A 16 -52.97 41.68 -3.76
N THR A 17 -52.26 42.60 -4.44
CA THR A 17 -50.84 42.42 -4.73
C THR A 17 -49.98 42.40 -3.47
N LEU A 18 -50.29 43.25 -2.48
CA LEU A 18 -49.55 43.28 -1.22
C LEU A 18 -49.77 41.99 -0.42
N ALA A 19 -51.01 41.49 -0.37
CA ALA A 19 -51.33 40.22 0.28
C ALA A 19 -50.63 39.03 -0.39
N ALA A 20 -50.54 39.02 -1.73
CA ALA A 20 -49.84 37.97 -2.47
C ALA A 20 -48.32 37.98 -2.22
N VAL A 21 -47.70 39.16 -2.12
CA VAL A 21 -46.26 39.29 -1.78
C VAL A 21 -45.97 38.80 -0.36
N ILE A 22 -46.83 39.16 0.61
CA ILE A 22 -46.68 38.70 2.00
C ILE A 22 -46.85 37.18 2.09
N ALA A 23 -47.86 36.62 1.43
CA ALA A 23 -48.09 35.17 1.39
C ALA A 23 -46.92 34.42 0.72
N GLY A 24 -46.38 34.97 -0.39
CA GLY A 24 -45.20 34.41 -1.06
C GLY A 24 -43.94 34.45 -0.18
N ALA A 25 -43.70 35.55 0.53
CA ALA A 25 -42.57 35.67 1.46
C ALA A 25 -42.68 34.66 2.62
N LEU A 26 -43.88 34.50 3.20
CA LEU A 26 -44.12 33.53 4.28
C LEU A 26 -43.93 32.08 3.81
N LEU A 27 -44.36 31.74 2.59
CA LEU A 27 -44.12 30.42 2.00
C LEU A 27 -42.63 30.16 1.78
N ILE A 28 -41.88 31.11 1.22
CA ILE A 28 -40.43 30.97 1.02
C ILE A 28 -39.70 30.81 2.37
N SER A 29 -40.07 31.57 3.41
CA SER A 29 -39.52 31.40 4.76
C SER A 29 -39.84 30.03 5.37
N SER A 30 -40.98 29.41 5.02
CA SER A 30 -41.34 28.07 5.50
C SER A 30 -40.50 26.95 4.86
N PHE A 31 -40.09 27.13 3.60
CA PHE A 31 -39.19 26.19 2.91
C PHE A 31 -37.74 26.31 3.40
N ILE A 32 -37.25 27.53 3.66
CA ILE A 32 -35.92 27.74 4.24
C ILE A 32 -35.84 27.13 5.66
N ARG A 33 -36.92 27.22 6.46
CA ARG A 33 -36.97 26.63 7.81
C ARG A 33 -37.15 25.10 7.82
N SER A 34 -37.61 24.50 6.73
CA SER A 34 -37.70 23.03 6.58
C SER A 34 -36.39 22.39 6.13
N GLY A 35 -35.47 23.14 5.52
CA GLY A 35 -34.15 22.67 5.11
C GLY A 35 -33.17 22.40 6.26
N ASP A 36 -33.42 22.95 7.46
CA ASP A 36 -32.50 22.87 8.61
C ASP A 36 -32.91 21.88 9.71
N ARG A 37 -33.90 20.99 9.44
CA ARG A 37 -34.44 20.08 10.47
C ARG A 37 -33.96 18.63 10.41
N SER A 38 -32.87 18.34 9.70
CA SER A 38 -32.29 16.98 9.65
C SER A 38 -30.84 16.85 10.12
N VAL A 39 -30.29 17.81 10.90
CA VAL A 39 -28.88 17.73 11.36
C VAL A 39 -28.72 17.87 12.88
N LEU A 40 -29.80 17.79 13.66
CA LEU A 40 -29.71 17.90 15.13
C LEU A 40 -30.40 16.72 15.81
N CYS A 41 -29.75 15.56 15.75
CA CYS A 41 -29.93 14.51 16.74
C CYS A 41 -28.57 13.99 17.19
N SER A 42 -28.36 14.11 18.51
CA SER A 42 -27.34 13.43 19.32
C SER A 42 -25.97 14.09 19.45
N LEU A 43 -25.95 15.34 19.92
CA LEU A 43 -24.94 15.79 20.88
C LEU A 43 -25.40 15.40 22.29
N SER A 44 -25.04 14.20 22.72
CA SER A 44 -24.96 13.80 24.13
C SER A 44 -24.14 12.52 24.24
N SER A 45 -22.82 12.67 24.26
CA SER A 45 -21.99 11.85 25.13
C SER A 45 -20.78 12.66 25.54
N ALA A 46 -20.76 13.03 26.82
CA ALA A 46 -19.61 13.62 27.47
C ALA A 46 -18.51 12.56 27.63
N THR A 47 -17.27 13.03 27.54
CA THR A 47 -16.04 12.38 28.02
C THR A 47 -15.53 11.21 27.18
N THR A 48 -14.57 11.45 26.30
CA THR A 48 -13.13 11.13 26.48
C THR A 48 -12.39 11.65 25.25
N THR A 49 -11.45 12.59 25.43
CA THR A 49 -10.51 12.98 24.38
C THR A 49 -9.57 11.81 24.13
N THR A 50 -9.83 11.01 23.10
CA THR A 50 -8.89 9.99 22.60
C THR A 50 -9.11 9.81 21.10
N THR A 51 -8.17 10.34 20.30
CA THR A 51 -7.84 9.92 18.92
C THR A 51 -9.01 9.58 17.97
N THR A 52 -9.59 10.59 17.31
CA THR A 52 -10.51 10.43 16.17
C THR A 52 -9.95 10.95 14.84
N ALA A 53 -8.69 11.42 14.79
CA ALA A 53 -8.10 11.93 13.55
C ALA A 53 -7.84 10.85 12.49
N SER A 54 -7.83 9.56 12.84
CA SER A 54 -7.46 8.48 11.92
C SER A 54 -8.61 7.92 11.09
N SER A 55 -9.87 8.03 11.53
CA SER A 55 -11.01 7.45 10.79
C SER A 55 -11.36 8.24 9.54
N ASP A 56 -11.29 9.57 9.64
CA ASP A 56 -11.70 10.47 8.57
C ASP A 56 -10.70 10.43 7.41
N ASP A 57 -9.40 10.37 7.72
CA ASP A 57 -8.32 10.23 6.73
C ASP A 57 -8.36 8.88 5.99
N ASP A 58 -8.73 7.80 6.69
CA ASP A 58 -8.85 6.44 6.12
C ASP A 58 -10.02 6.33 5.13
N ASP A 59 -11.19 6.89 5.50
CA ASP A 59 -12.38 6.93 4.65
C ASP A 59 -12.13 7.80 3.40
N ASP A 60 -11.45 8.93 3.54
CA ASP A 60 -11.06 9.79 2.42
C ASP A 60 -10.09 9.09 1.45
N ASN A 61 -9.13 8.31 1.95
CA ASN A 61 -8.23 7.52 1.12
C ASN A 61 -8.97 6.45 0.31
N LEU A 62 -9.95 5.77 0.91
CA LEU A 62 -10.79 4.79 0.20
C LEU A 62 -11.63 5.45 -0.90
N LEU A 63 -12.37 6.50 -0.56
CA LEU A 63 -13.28 7.16 -1.49
C LEU A 63 -12.53 7.80 -2.65
N SER A 64 -11.39 8.45 -2.38
CA SER A 64 -10.52 9.00 -3.43
C SER A 64 -9.94 7.92 -4.33
N THR A 65 -9.57 6.75 -3.78
CA THR A 65 -9.10 5.60 -4.55
C THR A 65 -10.19 5.03 -5.46
N ILE A 66 -11.42 4.88 -4.95
CA ILE A 66 -12.57 4.45 -5.76
C ILE A 66 -12.82 5.45 -6.89
N LEU A 67 -12.86 6.75 -6.58
CA LEU A 67 -13.05 7.79 -7.59
C LEU A 67 -11.97 7.72 -8.66
N HIS A 68 -10.70 7.55 -8.27
CA HIS A 68 -9.57 7.46 -9.20
C HIS A 68 -9.74 6.32 -10.22
N TYR A 69 -9.96 5.08 -9.77
CA TYR A 69 -10.07 3.94 -10.70
C TYR A 69 -11.41 3.87 -11.42
N ALA A 70 -12.48 4.46 -10.88
CA ALA A 70 -13.78 4.50 -11.54
C ALA A 70 -13.85 5.56 -12.66
N THR A 71 -13.02 6.60 -12.60
CA THR A 71 -13.11 7.76 -13.52
C THR A 71 -11.89 7.98 -14.41
N THR A 72 -10.84 7.17 -14.26
CA THR A 72 -9.63 7.28 -15.10
C THR A 72 -9.39 6.00 -15.89
N PRO A 73 -8.71 6.08 -17.06
CA PRO A 73 -8.31 4.89 -17.83
C PRO A 73 -7.07 4.19 -17.23
N VAL A 74 -6.59 4.62 -16.06
CA VAL A 74 -5.39 4.06 -15.43
C VAL A 74 -5.78 2.76 -14.72
N THR A 75 -5.04 1.70 -15.02
CA THR A 75 -5.21 0.40 -14.34
C THR A 75 -3.90 -0.05 -13.70
N PRO A 76 -3.95 -0.81 -12.60
CA PRO A 76 -2.80 -1.54 -12.08
C PRO A 76 -2.07 -2.37 -13.14
N GLN A 77 -0.75 -2.55 -13.00
CA GLN A 77 0.06 -3.38 -13.89
C GLN A 77 -0.24 -4.88 -13.73
N GLN A 78 -0.60 -5.29 -12.52
CA GLN A 78 -0.99 -6.66 -12.21
C GLN A 78 -2.42 -6.93 -12.70
N SER A 79 -2.65 -8.13 -13.22
CA SER A 79 -3.99 -8.59 -13.58
C SER A 79 -4.89 -8.76 -12.35
N LEU A 80 -6.21 -8.73 -12.55
CA LEU A 80 -7.17 -9.00 -11.47
C LEU A 80 -6.88 -10.31 -10.72
N ALA A 81 -6.47 -11.35 -11.45
CA ALA A 81 -6.15 -12.65 -10.86
C ALA A 81 -4.89 -12.61 -9.98
N GLU A 82 -3.87 -11.84 -10.39
CA GLU A 82 -2.66 -11.58 -9.60
C GLU A 82 -3.00 -10.76 -8.34
N ILE A 83 -3.72 -9.65 -8.50
CA ILE A 83 -4.13 -8.76 -7.41
C ILE A 83 -4.93 -9.52 -6.35
N ARG A 84 -5.84 -10.39 -6.78
CA ARG A 84 -6.74 -11.12 -5.88
C ARG A 84 -6.00 -11.99 -4.88
N ILE A 85 -4.81 -12.52 -5.21
CA ILE A 85 -4.04 -13.32 -4.25
C ILE A 85 -3.57 -12.45 -3.08
N THR A 86 -2.99 -11.28 -3.37
CA THR A 86 -2.52 -10.34 -2.34
C THR A 86 -3.69 -9.79 -1.54
N TYR A 87 -4.79 -9.42 -2.20
CA TYR A 87 -6.03 -8.98 -1.55
C TYR A 87 -6.60 -10.03 -0.59
N ASP A 88 -6.69 -11.30 -1.02
CA ASP A 88 -7.22 -12.38 -0.18
C ASP A 88 -6.36 -12.62 1.06
N VAL A 89 -5.05 -12.35 0.99
CA VAL A 89 -4.16 -12.41 2.16
C VAL A 89 -4.34 -11.20 3.06
N LEU A 90 -4.37 -9.98 2.53
CA LEU A 90 -4.65 -8.76 3.31
C LEU A 90 -5.98 -8.88 4.07
N ARG A 91 -7.03 -9.34 3.40
CA ARG A 91 -8.36 -9.55 4.00
C ARG A 91 -8.35 -10.58 5.13
N ARG A 92 -7.62 -11.70 4.97
CA ARG A 92 -7.53 -12.76 5.98
C ARG A 92 -6.58 -12.43 7.13
N SER A 93 -5.57 -11.61 6.86
CA SER A 93 -4.58 -11.17 7.84
C SER A 93 -5.02 -9.89 8.57
N ALA A 94 -6.22 -9.40 8.30
CA ALA A 94 -6.79 -8.22 8.92
C ALA A 94 -6.92 -8.44 10.44
N SER A 95 -5.94 -7.91 11.17
CA SER A 95 -5.94 -7.78 12.63
C SER A 95 -6.60 -6.44 13.02
N PRO A 96 -7.12 -6.28 14.25
CA PRO A 96 -7.50 -4.97 14.79
C PRO A 96 -6.42 -3.89 14.64
N SER A 97 -5.14 -4.29 14.63
CA SER A 97 -3.98 -3.42 14.44
C SER A 97 -3.55 -3.19 12.98
N GLY A 98 -4.28 -3.76 12.01
CA GLY A 98 -3.92 -3.74 10.60
C GLY A 98 -2.71 -4.62 10.24
N VAL A 99 -2.30 -4.55 8.98
CA VAL A 99 -1.18 -5.32 8.40
C VAL A 99 0.00 -4.37 8.11
N ASN A 100 1.22 -4.76 8.48
CA ASN A 100 2.42 -4.08 7.99
C ASN A 100 2.77 -4.61 6.59
N PHE A 101 2.53 -3.79 5.57
CA PHE A 101 2.73 -4.10 4.16
C PHE A 101 3.87 -3.26 3.56
N LEU A 102 4.98 -3.91 3.23
CA LEU A 102 6.09 -3.30 2.48
C LEU A 102 5.95 -3.58 0.99
N VAL A 103 6.07 -2.55 0.16
CA VAL A 103 6.06 -2.68 -1.29
C VAL A 103 7.36 -2.13 -1.85
N PHE A 104 8.19 -3.00 -2.42
CA PHE A 104 9.26 -2.56 -3.32
C PHE A 104 8.61 -2.22 -4.65
N GLY A 105 8.42 -0.93 -4.91
CA GLY A 105 7.75 -0.34 -6.07
C GLY A 105 6.74 0.71 -5.66
N LEU A 106 6.63 1.78 -6.46
CA LEU A 106 5.60 2.80 -6.36
C LEU A 106 4.99 3.00 -7.75
N GLY A 107 3.66 3.08 -7.86
CA GLY A 107 3.05 3.12 -9.17
C GLY A 107 1.54 3.27 -9.19
N HIS A 108 0.96 2.86 -10.30
CA HIS A 108 -0.47 2.98 -10.58
C HIS A 108 -1.35 2.10 -9.70
N ASP A 109 -0.79 1.13 -9.00
CA ASP A 109 -1.45 0.22 -8.08
C ASP A 109 -1.27 0.63 -6.60
N SER A 110 -0.39 1.59 -6.30
CA SER A 110 -0.13 2.06 -4.94
C SER A 110 -1.36 2.62 -4.20
N PRO A 111 -2.22 3.45 -4.82
CA PRO A 111 -3.48 3.87 -4.18
C PRO A 111 -4.37 2.69 -3.79
N MET A 112 -4.51 1.70 -4.68
CA MET A 112 -5.26 0.47 -4.40
C MET A 112 -4.66 -0.31 -3.22
N TRP A 113 -3.33 -0.49 -3.17
CA TRP A 113 -2.68 -1.20 -2.07
C TRP A 113 -2.86 -0.48 -0.73
N SER A 114 -2.75 0.85 -0.72
CA SER A 114 -3.01 1.67 0.46
C SER A 114 -4.47 1.51 0.92
N ALA A 115 -5.43 1.63 0.00
CA ALA A 115 -6.85 1.52 0.31
C ALA A 115 -7.30 0.11 0.74
N PHE A 116 -6.65 -0.95 0.26
CA PHE A 116 -6.91 -2.32 0.74
C PHE A 116 -6.42 -2.55 2.18
N ASN A 117 -5.54 -1.71 2.69
CA ASN A 117 -4.89 -1.85 3.99
C ASN A 117 -5.08 -0.61 4.88
N GLN A 118 -6.27 -0.01 4.87
CA GLN A 118 -6.61 1.22 5.62
C GLN A 118 -6.12 1.20 7.07
N ARG A 119 -6.43 0.13 7.81
CA ARG A 119 -6.09 0.03 9.23
C ARG A 119 -4.61 -0.29 9.50
N GLY A 120 -3.84 -0.58 8.46
CA GLY A 120 -2.45 -1.02 8.54
C GLY A 120 -1.47 0.04 8.08
N THR A 121 -0.19 -0.35 8.02
CA THR A 121 0.85 0.50 7.44
C THR A 121 1.24 -0.05 6.08
N THR A 122 1.07 0.73 5.02
CA THR A 122 1.59 0.40 3.69
C THR A 122 2.74 1.35 3.34
N LEU A 123 3.95 0.82 3.19
CA LEU A 123 5.15 1.60 2.85
C LEU A 123 5.66 1.23 1.46
N PHE A 124 5.85 2.21 0.60
CA PHE A 124 6.36 2.03 -0.77
C PHE A 124 7.82 2.48 -0.90
N LEU A 125 8.64 1.74 -1.62
CA LEU A 125 10.03 2.07 -1.91
C LEU A 125 10.25 2.18 -3.42
N GLU A 126 10.78 3.32 -3.89
CA GLU A 126 10.92 3.62 -5.33
C GLU A 126 12.32 4.09 -5.71
N GLU A 127 12.89 3.55 -6.79
CA GLU A 127 14.23 3.91 -7.25
C GLU A 127 14.33 5.16 -8.13
N ASP A 128 13.25 5.52 -8.84
CA ASP A 128 13.27 6.62 -9.80
C ASP A 128 12.71 7.89 -9.15
N PRO A 129 13.57 8.90 -8.84
CA PRO A 129 13.12 10.10 -8.15
C PRO A 129 12.09 10.89 -8.96
N LYS A 130 12.13 10.83 -10.31
CA LYS A 130 11.14 11.52 -11.14
C LYS A 130 9.79 10.83 -11.06
N TRP A 131 9.79 9.50 -11.16
CA TRP A 131 8.56 8.72 -11.02
C TRP A 131 7.95 8.86 -9.62
N PHE A 132 8.79 8.84 -8.59
CA PHE A 132 8.40 9.10 -7.20
C PHE A 132 7.61 10.42 -7.06
N GLN A 133 8.16 11.51 -7.59
CA GLN A 133 7.49 12.82 -7.56
C GLN A 133 6.19 12.84 -8.37
N ILE A 134 6.15 12.16 -9.53
CA ILE A 134 4.94 12.07 -10.35
C ILE A 134 3.82 11.36 -9.61
N VAL A 135 4.10 10.24 -8.95
CA VAL A 135 3.09 9.47 -8.23
C VAL A 135 2.61 10.22 -7.00
N LEU A 136 3.51 10.73 -6.15
CA LEU A 136 3.11 11.47 -4.95
C LEU A 136 2.38 12.78 -5.24
N LYS A 137 2.66 13.44 -6.37
CA LYS A 137 1.85 14.61 -6.79
C LYS A 137 0.38 14.24 -7.06
N LYS A 138 0.12 13.02 -7.54
CA LYS A 138 -1.25 12.52 -7.82
C LYS A 138 -1.92 11.90 -6.60
N SER A 139 -1.11 11.32 -5.70
CA SER A 139 -1.58 10.60 -4.52
C SER A 139 -0.72 11.00 -3.31
N PRO A 140 -0.93 12.21 -2.75
CA PRO A 140 -0.06 12.78 -1.72
C PRO A 140 -0.10 12.02 -0.39
N ASN A 141 -1.14 11.22 -0.15
CA ASN A 141 -1.32 10.47 1.09
C ASN A 141 -0.55 9.13 1.12
N LEU A 142 0.18 8.78 0.05
CA LEU A 142 0.97 7.55 0.03
C LEU A 142 2.22 7.69 0.91
N ASN A 143 2.41 6.75 1.84
CA ASN A 143 3.65 6.64 2.61
C ASN A 143 4.74 5.98 1.73
N ALA A 144 5.67 6.78 1.22
CA ALA A 144 6.69 6.30 0.30
C ALA A 144 8.06 6.94 0.55
N HIS A 145 9.12 6.17 0.26
CA HIS A 145 10.49 6.67 0.24
C HIS A 145 11.15 6.42 -1.12
N SER A 146 11.89 7.43 -1.60
CA SER A 146 12.86 7.22 -2.68
C SER A 146 14.11 6.56 -2.12
N ILE A 147 14.59 5.51 -2.78
CA ILE A 147 15.76 4.72 -2.36
C ILE A 147 16.69 4.46 -3.56
N GLU A 148 17.89 3.95 -3.29
CA GLU A 148 18.80 3.48 -4.32
C GLU A 148 19.06 1.98 -4.18
N TYR A 149 19.15 1.29 -5.32
CA TYR A 149 19.52 -0.12 -5.37
C TYR A 149 20.98 -0.27 -5.81
N PRO A 150 21.84 -0.93 -5.03
CA PRO A 150 23.28 -1.01 -5.31
C PRO A 150 23.64 -2.04 -6.40
N THR A 151 22.68 -2.87 -6.82
CA THR A 151 22.91 -3.96 -7.79
C THR A 151 22.25 -3.67 -9.13
N ARG A 152 22.86 -4.15 -10.21
CA ARG A 152 22.34 -4.07 -11.58
C ARG A 152 22.05 -5.44 -12.13
N LEU A 153 21.09 -5.54 -13.05
CA LEU A 153 20.63 -6.81 -13.63
C LEU A 153 21.78 -7.63 -14.24
N VAL A 154 22.74 -6.97 -14.91
CA VAL A 154 23.93 -7.61 -15.49
C VAL A 154 24.78 -8.36 -14.46
N GLN A 155 24.72 -7.98 -13.18
CA GLN A 155 25.48 -8.61 -12.10
C GLN A 155 24.80 -9.85 -11.52
N ALA A 156 23.57 -10.19 -11.95
CA ALA A 156 22.76 -11.25 -11.34
C ALA A 156 23.48 -12.61 -11.24
N ARG A 157 24.18 -13.02 -12.31
CA ARG A 157 24.90 -14.30 -12.33
C ARG A 157 26.04 -14.32 -11.32
N ASP A 158 26.85 -13.26 -11.32
CA ASP A 158 27.99 -13.10 -10.42
C ASP A 158 27.55 -13.06 -8.95
N LEU A 159 26.45 -12.34 -8.65
CA LEU A 159 25.86 -12.29 -7.31
C LEU A 159 25.40 -13.68 -6.82
N LEU A 160 24.73 -14.47 -7.66
CA LEU A 160 24.31 -15.83 -7.27
C LEU A 160 25.50 -16.78 -7.07
N SER A 161 26.57 -16.65 -7.86
CA SER A 161 27.73 -17.52 -7.72
C SER A 161 28.64 -17.17 -6.54
N SER A 162 28.63 -15.90 -6.08
CA SER A 162 29.58 -15.41 -5.09
C SER A 162 29.00 -15.19 -3.68
N TYR A 163 27.67 -15.04 -3.51
CA TYR A 163 27.13 -14.65 -2.20
C TYR A 163 27.49 -15.62 -1.06
N ARG A 164 27.64 -16.92 -1.36
CA ARG A 164 27.99 -17.95 -0.36
C ARG A 164 29.40 -17.81 0.21
N SER A 165 30.30 -17.06 -0.45
CA SER A 165 31.64 -16.82 0.09
C SER A 165 31.67 -15.70 1.14
N GLU A 166 30.57 -14.94 1.30
CA GLU A 166 30.45 -13.90 2.31
C GLU A 166 29.59 -14.43 3.49
N PRO A 167 30.18 -14.69 4.67
CA PRO A 167 29.45 -15.25 5.81
C PRO A 167 28.27 -14.40 6.26
N TYR A 168 28.34 -13.07 6.11
CA TYR A 168 27.24 -12.16 6.45
C TYR A 168 26.17 -12.05 5.36
N CYS A 169 26.26 -12.83 4.27
CA CYS A 169 25.15 -13.10 3.35
C CYS A 169 24.38 -14.38 3.71
N LEU A 170 24.85 -15.19 4.66
CA LEU A 170 24.28 -16.51 4.95
C LEU A 170 23.56 -16.53 6.30
N PRO A 171 22.40 -17.21 6.41
CA PRO A 171 21.80 -17.50 7.71
C PRO A 171 22.75 -18.35 8.59
N PRO A 172 22.70 -18.21 9.92
CA PRO A 172 21.87 -17.27 10.69
C PRO A 172 22.48 -15.84 10.79
N LYS A 173 23.64 -15.60 10.16
CA LYS A 173 24.40 -14.34 10.32
C LYS A 173 23.97 -13.21 9.37
N ALA A 174 23.10 -13.49 8.41
CA ALA A 174 22.65 -12.51 7.44
C ALA A 174 21.89 -11.35 8.10
N PHE A 175 22.30 -10.12 7.79
CA PHE A 175 21.63 -8.89 8.24
C PHE A 175 21.63 -7.83 7.13
N LEU A 176 20.76 -6.84 7.22
CA LEU A 176 20.60 -5.81 6.18
C LEU A 176 21.29 -4.49 6.55
N ARG A 177 20.78 -3.78 7.56
CA ARG A 177 21.22 -2.43 7.92
C ARG A 177 22.73 -2.37 8.13
N GLY A 178 23.42 -1.57 7.30
CA GLY A 178 24.86 -1.37 7.35
C GLY A 178 25.72 -2.51 6.77
N ASN A 179 25.13 -3.61 6.27
CA ASN A 179 25.87 -4.73 5.69
C ASN A 179 26.39 -4.43 4.28
N ARG A 180 27.50 -3.71 4.18
CA ARG A 180 28.14 -3.39 2.88
C ARG A 180 29.02 -4.53 2.34
N ARG A 181 29.28 -5.57 3.15
CA ARG A 181 30.05 -6.74 2.71
C ARG A 181 29.19 -7.67 1.85
N CYS A 182 27.93 -7.85 2.25
CA CYS A 182 26.98 -8.58 1.43
C CYS A 182 26.42 -7.70 0.31
N ARG A 183 26.88 -7.90 -0.93
CA ARG A 183 26.43 -7.12 -2.10
C ARG A 183 24.93 -7.19 -2.39
N LEU A 184 24.23 -8.20 -1.85
CA LEU A 184 22.79 -8.36 -1.98
C LEU A 184 21.99 -7.62 -0.90
N ALA A 185 22.63 -7.24 0.21
CA ALA A 185 21.95 -6.53 1.28
C ALA A 185 21.65 -5.09 0.86
N LEU A 186 20.38 -4.70 0.95
CA LEU A 186 20.00 -3.29 0.89
C LEU A 186 20.34 -2.67 2.23
N ALA A 187 21.57 -2.14 2.33
CA ALA A 187 22.19 -1.74 3.60
C ALA A 187 21.78 -0.34 4.09
N ASP A 188 21.21 0.48 3.20
CA ASP A 188 20.97 1.91 3.40
C ASP A 188 19.49 2.31 3.16
N LEU A 189 18.55 1.38 3.38
CA LEU A 189 17.11 1.68 3.39
C LEU A 189 16.72 2.63 4.55
N PRO A 190 15.56 3.32 4.45
CA PRO A 190 15.01 4.12 5.53
C PRO A 190 14.87 3.32 6.83
N ARG A 191 15.06 4.00 7.97
CA ARG A 191 15.09 3.38 9.30
C ARG A 191 13.84 2.54 9.59
N GLU A 192 12.67 3.04 9.20
CA GLU A 192 11.38 2.37 9.36
C GLU A 192 11.36 0.97 8.72
N VAL A 193 12.06 0.76 7.61
CA VAL A 193 12.10 -0.55 6.93
C VAL A 193 12.74 -1.63 7.82
N TYR A 194 13.76 -1.24 8.61
CA TYR A 194 14.47 -2.17 9.48
C TYR A 194 13.82 -2.35 10.86
N GLU A 195 13.14 -1.32 11.36
CA GLU A 195 12.57 -1.31 12.71
C GLU A 195 11.18 -1.95 12.75
N ARG A 196 10.49 -2.01 11.61
CA ARG A 196 9.17 -2.63 11.48
C ARG A 196 9.27 -4.09 11.05
N GLU A 197 8.44 -4.93 11.65
CA GLU A 197 8.22 -6.31 11.18
C GLU A 197 7.11 -6.33 10.14
N TRP A 198 7.41 -6.90 8.97
CA TRP A 198 6.50 -6.89 7.82
C TRP A 198 5.74 -8.22 7.72
N ASP A 199 4.41 -8.15 7.79
CA ASP A 199 3.54 -9.32 7.58
C ASP A 199 3.38 -9.64 6.09
N LEU A 200 3.44 -8.60 5.26
CA LEU A 200 3.33 -8.69 3.82
C LEU A 200 4.47 -7.93 3.15
N ILE A 201 5.09 -8.55 2.14
CA ILE A 201 6.09 -7.90 1.29
C ILE A 201 5.74 -8.16 -0.18
N MET A 202 5.53 -7.10 -0.97
CA MET A 202 5.39 -7.18 -2.42
C MET A 202 6.69 -6.71 -3.09
N ILE A 203 7.21 -7.51 -4.00
CA ILE A 203 8.40 -7.21 -4.79
C ILE A 203 7.98 -7.02 -6.24
N ASP A 204 7.66 -5.77 -6.60
CA ASP A 204 7.32 -5.35 -7.97
C ASP A 204 8.29 -4.27 -8.53
N ALA A 205 9.39 -4.01 -7.83
CA ALA A 205 10.46 -3.14 -8.26
C ALA A 205 11.79 -3.64 -7.67
N PRO A 206 12.95 -3.18 -8.19
CA PRO A 206 13.12 -2.22 -9.28
C PRO A 206 12.78 -2.77 -10.68
N LYS A 207 12.78 -1.88 -11.66
CA LYS A 207 12.40 -2.06 -13.08
C LYS A 207 12.93 -3.33 -13.76
N GLY A 208 14.22 -3.64 -13.61
CA GLY A 208 14.83 -4.89 -14.10
C GLY A 208 14.64 -5.23 -15.60
N TYR A 209 14.37 -4.27 -16.49
CA TYR A 209 14.09 -4.55 -17.91
C TYR A 209 15.27 -4.31 -18.87
N TYR A 210 16.40 -3.76 -18.40
CA TYR A 210 17.66 -3.64 -19.16
C TYR A 210 18.87 -3.95 -18.27
N LYS A 211 20.00 -4.27 -18.90
CA LYS A 211 21.20 -4.82 -18.22
C LYS A 211 21.75 -3.91 -17.12
N GLU A 212 21.76 -2.61 -17.37
CA GLU A 212 22.32 -1.60 -16.46
C GLU A 212 21.29 -1.14 -15.41
N ALA A 213 20.03 -1.49 -15.57
CA ALA A 213 18.97 -1.17 -14.61
C ALA A 213 19.21 -1.91 -13.30
N PRO A 214 18.76 -1.36 -12.17
CA PRO A 214 18.63 -2.15 -10.97
C PRO A 214 17.65 -3.32 -11.16
N GLY A 215 17.98 -4.45 -10.53
CA GLY A 215 17.17 -5.67 -10.57
C GLY A 215 16.65 -6.08 -9.19
N ARG A 216 15.65 -6.97 -9.17
CA ARG A 216 14.95 -7.40 -7.94
C ARG A 216 15.78 -8.27 -6.98
N MET A 217 17.04 -8.56 -7.31
CA MET A 217 17.95 -9.41 -6.53
C MET A 217 18.06 -8.97 -5.07
N GLY A 218 18.37 -7.68 -4.83
CA GLY A 218 18.53 -7.15 -3.48
C GLY A 218 17.22 -7.10 -2.70
N ALA A 219 16.09 -6.80 -3.36
CA ALA A 219 14.76 -6.80 -2.74
C ALA A 219 14.35 -8.22 -2.31
N ILE A 220 14.57 -9.23 -3.17
CA ILE A 220 14.29 -10.65 -2.86
C ILE A 220 15.15 -11.13 -1.69
N PHE A 221 16.45 -10.84 -1.72
CA PHE A 221 17.34 -11.16 -0.60
C PHE A 221 16.91 -10.48 0.70
N SER A 222 16.57 -9.19 0.63
CA SER A 222 16.13 -8.41 1.80
C SER A 222 14.84 -8.96 2.40
N ALA A 223 13.85 -9.32 1.57
CA ALA A 223 12.63 -9.97 2.03
C ALA A 223 12.90 -11.32 2.70
N ALA A 224 13.84 -12.12 2.16
CA ALA A 224 14.23 -13.39 2.74
C ALA A 224 14.86 -13.26 4.13
N VAL A 225 15.69 -12.22 4.34
CA VAL A 225 16.33 -11.91 5.63
C VAL A 225 15.30 -11.35 6.62
N MET A 226 14.47 -10.38 6.20
CA MET A 226 13.44 -9.79 7.06
C MET A 226 12.42 -10.84 7.53
N ALA A 227 11.91 -11.68 6.62
CA ALA A 227 10.90 -12.68 6.95
C ALA A 227 11.40 -13.73 7.96
N ARG A 228 12.66 -14.17 7.82
CA ARG A 228 13.27 -15.13 8.75
C ARG A 228 13.68 -14.51 10.08
N GLY A 229 14.02 -13.22 10.07
CA GLY A 229 14.47 -12.46 11.24
C GLY A 229 13.33 -11.85 12.08
N ARG A 230 12.06 -12.13 11.75
CA ARG A 230 10.92 -11.71 12.58
C ARG A 230 11.02 -12.31 13.98
N ARG A 231 10.74 -11.48 14.96
CA ARG A 231 10.58 -11.76 16.39
C ARG A 231 9.14 -12.14 16.71
N SER A 232 8.17 -11.49 16.08
CA SER A 232 6.74 -11.82 16.26
C SER A 232 6.41 -13.18 15.67
N ASP A 233 5.45 -13.86 16.30
CA ASP A 233 4.88 -15.09 15.76
C ASP A 233 4.08 -14.82 14.48
N GLY A 234 3.97 -15.85 13.64
CA GLY A 234 3.27 -15.78 12.36
C GLY A 234 4.23 -15.64 11.17
N PRO A 235 3.79 -16.04 9.97
CA PRO A 235 4.62 -15.95 8.78
C PRO A 235 4.66 -14.54 8.19
N THR A 236 5.68 -14.26 7.38
CA THR A 236 5.62 -13.20 6.37
C THR A 236 5.17 -13.79 5.05
N HIS A 237 4.20 -13.14 4.41
CA HIS A 237 3.82 -13.43 3.04
C HIS A 237 4.66 -12.58 2.08
N VAL A 238 5.41 -13.23 1.20
CA VAL A 238 6.25 -12.55 0.21
C VAL A 238 5.71 -12.81 -1.19
N PHE A 239 5.42 -11.74 -1.92
CA PHE A 239 4.97 -11.78 -3.30
C PHE A 239 6.09 -11.31 -4.21
N VAL A 240 6.41 -12.10 -5.24
CA VAL A 240 7.42 -11.73 -6.25
C VAL A 240 6.72 -11.68 -7.59
N HIS A 241 6.72 -10.51 -8.22
CA HIS A 241 6.16 -10.32 -9.55
C HIS A 241 7.23 -10.56 -10.64
N ASP A 242 6.82 -10.62 -11.92
CA ASP A 242 7.66 -10.92 -13.08
C ASP A 242 8.52 -12.20 -12.99
N VAL A 243 8.05 -13.23 -12.31
CA VAL A 243 8.78 -14.51 -12.17
C VAL A 243 8.90 -15.32 -13.47
N ASN A 244 8.27 -14.85 -14.55
CA ASN A 244 8.54 -15.31 -15.90
C ASN A 244 9.95 -14.89 -16.40
N ARG A 245 10.57 -13.89 -15.78
CA ARG A 245 11.95 -13.49 -16.04
C ARG A 245 12.92 -14.39 -15.26
N ARG A 246 14.07 -14.69 -15.89
CA ARG A 246 15.03 -15.68 -15.38
C ARG A 246 15.67 -15.28 -14.05
N VAL A 247 15.97 -14.00 -13.86
CA VAL A 247 16.68 -13.51 -12.67
C VAL A 247 15.77 -13.57 -11.45
N GLU A 248 14.58 -13.00 -11.55
CA GLU A 248 13.53 -12.99 -10.52
C GLU A 248 13.21 -14.42 -10.08
N ARG A 249 13.01 -15.34 -11.05
CA ARG A 249 12.78 -16.75 -10.77
C ARG A 249 13.92 -17.40 -10.01
N ALA A 250 15.16 -17.20 -10.46
CA ALA A 250 16.34 -17.82 -9.84
C ALA A 250 16.55 -17.32 -8.40
N PHE A 251 16.48 -16.01 -8.20
CA PHE A 251 16.63 -15.40 -6.87
C PHE A 251 15.48 -15.77 -5.92
N ALA A 252 14.24 -15.81 -6.39
CA ALA A 252 13.11 -16.23 -5.56
C ALA A 252 13.27 -17.67 -5.07
N LEU A 253 13.67 -18.60 -5.95
CA LEU A 253 13.90 -20.00 -5.56
C LEU A 253 15.10 -20.17 -4.62
N GLU A 254 16.17 -19.38 -4.82
CA GLU A 254 17.39 -19.44 -4.01
C GLU A 254 17.18 -18.89 -2.59
N PHE A 255 16.47 -17.76 -2.43
CA PHE A 255 16.38 -17.06 -1.14
C PHE A 255 15.04 -17.27 -0.41
N LEU A 256 13.93 -17.42 -1.15
CA LEU A 256 12.61 -17.64 -0.56
C LEU A 256 12.26 -19.13 -0.45
N CYS A 257 12.98 -19.99 -1.17
CA CYS A 257 12.86 -21.45 -1.20
C CYS A 257 11.58 -21.98 -1.81
N LYS A 258 11.72 -22.95 -2.73
CA LYS A 258 10.58 -23.63 -3.36
C LYS A 258 9.62 -24.25 -2.34
N LYS A 259 10.13 -24.76 -1.20
CA LYS A 259 9.31 -25.33 -0.12
C LYS A 259 8.30 -24.34 0.50
N ASN A 260 8.59 -23.05 0.40
CA ASN A 260 7.73 -21.98 0.92
C ASN A 260 6.79 -21.40 -0.15
N LEU A 261 6.90 -21.81 -1.42
CA LEU A 261 6.04 -21.34 -2.51
C LEU A 261 4.66 -21.98 -2.39
N VAL A 262 3.64 -21.19 -2.07
CA VAL A 262 2.27 -21.70 -1.85
C VAL A 262 1.35 -21.50 -3.04
N LYS A 263 1.58 -20.49 -3.87
CA LYS A 263 0.76 -20.23 -5.06
C LYS A 263 1.53 -19.48 -6.13
N GLY A 264 1.22 -19.74 -7.40
CA GLY A 264 1.65 -18.92 -8.52
C GLY A 264 0.49 -18.65 -9.47
N ILE A 265 0.36 -17.42 -9.96
CA ILE A 265 -0.64 -17.04 -10.97
C ILE A 265 -0.04 -16.00 -11.91
N GLY A 266 -0.25 -16.15 -13.21
CA GLY A 266 0.38 -15.26 -14.20
C GLY A 266 1.89 -15.15 -13.97
N ARG A 267 2.35 -13.94 -13.65
CA ARG A 267 3.74 -13.59 -13.35
C ARG A 267 4.03 -13.42 -11.85
N LEU A 268 3.04 -13.65 -10.99
CA LEU A 268 3.14 -13.46 -9.55
C LEU A 268 3.33 -14.82 -8.84
N TRP A 269 4.33 -14.91 -7.98
CA TRP A 269 4.50 -16.00 -7.02
C TRP A 269 4.27 -15.52 -5.58
N HIS A 270 3.64 -16.35 -4.78
CA HIS A 270 3.33 -16.12 -3.36
C HIS A 270 4.04 -17.15 -2.50
N PHE A 271 4.90 -16.66 -1.60
CA PHE A 271 5.63 -17.44 -0.62
C PHE A 271 5.11 -17.14 0.79
N VAL A 272 5.17 -18.14 1.68
CA VAL A 272 4.88 -18.01 3.11
C VAL A 272 6.13 -18.45 3.86
N ILE A 273 6.78 -17.50 4.54
CA ILE A 273 8.06 -17.73 5.22
C ILE A 273 7.86 -17.53 6.72
N HIS A 274 8.17 -18.55 7.50
CA HIS A 274 8.14 -18.48 8.96
C HIS A 274 9.47 -17.96 9.52
N PRO A 275 9.44 -17.22 10.65
CA PRO A 275 10.65 -16.82 11.36
C PRO A 275 11.46 -18.04 11.80
N VAL A 276 12.78 -17.92 11.78
CA VAL A 276 13.68 -18.96 12.27
C VAL A 276 13.94 -18.70 13.75
N ARG A 277 13.50 -19.62 14.61
CA ARG A 277 13.77 -19.54 16.06
C ARG A 277 15.20 -19.99 16.35
N GLU A 278 15.81 -19.46 17.41
CA GLU A 278 17.21 -19.77 17.79
C GLU A 278 17.49 -21.28 17.91
N GLY A 279 16.51 -22.07 18.37
CA GLY A 279 16.62 -23.53 18.46
C GLY A 279 16.65 -24.26 17.10
N ASP A 280 16.02 -23.70 16.07
CA ASP A 280 15.97 -24.28 14.72
C ASP A 280 17.22 -23.91 13.91
N ALA A 281 17.80 -22.73 14.15
CA ALA A 281 19.07 -22.30 13.54
C ALA A 281 20.25 -23.20 13.94
N ASN A 282 20.24 -23.74 15.17
CA ASN A 282 21.27 -24.68 15.62
C ASN A 282 21.11 -26.07 14.99
N ARG A 283 19.88 -26.51 14.64
CA ARG A 283 19.67 -27.81 13.98
C ARG A 283 20.12 -27.78 12.51
N THR A 284 19.85 -26.69 11.80
CA THR A 284 20.32 -26.54 10.40
C THR A 284 21.83 -26.42 10.29
N ALA A 285 22.52 -25.91 11.33
CA ALA A 285 23.98 -25.89 11.39
C ALA A 285 24.60 -27.27 11.66
N VAL A 286 23.87 -28.19 12.31
CA VAL A 286 24.35 -29.53 12.68
C VAL A 286 24.10 -30.56 11.56
N ASP A 287 23.04 -30.42 10.78
CA ASP A 287 22.63 -31.40 9.74
C ASP A 287 23.44 -31.37 8.42
N GLY A 288 24.58 -30.67 8.38
CA GLY A 288 25.44 -30.64 7.18
C GLY A 288 24.79 -29.99 5.94
N GLY A 289 23.68 -29.27 6.12
CA GLY A 289 23.08 -28.42 5.09
C GLY A 289 24.07 -27.33 4.67
N ASN A 290 24.05 -26.95 3.39
CA ASN A 290 25.07 -26.12 2.73
C ASN A 290 25.09 -24.63 3.19
N GLY A 291 24.66 -24.33 4.42
CA GLY A 291 24.60 -22.99 5.03
C GLY A 291 23.64 -22.00 4.35
N GLY A 292 22.84 -22.45 3.38
CA GLY A 292 22.00 -21.61 2.54
C GLY A 292 20.66 -21.23 3.16
N PHE A 293 19.88 -20.45 2.42
CA PHE A 293 18.51 -20.09 2.81
C PHE A 293 17.53 -21.26 2.67
N CYS A 294 17.88 -22.21 1.81
CA CYS A 294 17.24 -23.48 1.52
C CYS A 294 18.32 -24.58 1.67
#